data_AF-A0A947GN76-F1
#
_entry.id   AF-A0A947GN76-F1
#
_cell.length_a   1.000
_cell.length_b   1.000
_cell.length_c   1.000
_cell.angle_alpha   90.00
_cell.angle_beta   90.00
_cell.angle_gamma   90.00
#
_symmetry.space_group_name_H-M   'P 1'
#
loop_
_entity.id
_entity.type
_entity.pdbx_description
1 polymer ?
#
loop_
_entity_poly.entity_id
_entity_poly.type
_entity_poly.pdbx_seq_one_letter_code
_entity_poly.pdbx_strand_id
1 'polypeptide(L)'
;MALDTESFELLLAAVQRFVKERLVPAENYLEEHDEVPADIVEDMKEMGLFGLTVPEEFGGIGLSVSQEVQVNYELGRTAAAFRSVFGTNIGIGSQGILM
;
A
#
# COMPACT_ATOMS: atom_id res chain seq x y z
N MET A 1 -17.33 -4.22 -6.08
CA MET A 1 -16.97 -3.97 -7.49
C MET A 1 -15.58 -3.36 -7.48
N ALA A 2 -14.77 -3.59 -8.52
CA ALA A 2 -13.45 -2.97 -8.60
C ALA A 2 -13.56 -1.44 -8.72
N LEU A 3 -12.58 -0.72 -8.16
CA LEU A 3 -12.46 0.73 -8.30
C LEU A 3 -12.49 1.11 -9.79
N ASP A 4 -13.17 2.19 -10.15
CA ASP A 4 -13.22 2.64 -11.54
C ASP A 4 -11.82 3.08 -12.04
N THR A 5 -11.65 3.10 -13.36
CA THR A 5 -10.33 3.35 -13.97
C THR A 5 -9.76 4.72 -13.63
N GLU A 6 -10.58 5.78 -13.61
CA GLU A 6 -10.12 7.14 -13.34
C GLU A 6 -9.66 7.28 -11.89
N SER A 7 -10.48 6.80 -10.95
CA SER A 7 -10.11 6.77 -9.52
C SER A 7 -8.86 5.93 -9.27
N PHE A 8 -8.73 4.80 -9.97
CA PHE A 8 -7.55 3.94 -9.84
C PHE A 8 -6.27 4.60 -10.39
N GLU A 9 -6.35 5.30 -11.53
CA GLU A 9 -5.20 6.03 -12.09
C GLU A 9 -4.71 7.13 -11.14
N LEU A 10 -5.64 7.82 -10.47
CA LEU A 10 -5.29 8.81 -9.44
C LEU A 10 -4.60 8.18 -8.23
N LEU A 11 -5.12 7.06 -7.73
CA LEU A 11 -4.50 6.30 -6.64
C LEU A 11 -3.10 5.82 -7.04
N LEU A 12 -2.95 5.23 -8.22
CA LEU A 12 -1.66 4.72 -8.71
C LEU A 12 -0.65 5.86 -8.85
N ALA A 13 -1.06 7.02 -9.38
CA ALA A 13 -0.21 8.20 -9.47
C ALA A 13 0.21 8.73 -8.09
N ALA A 14 -0.68 8.66 -7.09
CA ALA A 14 -0.35 9.00 -5.71
C ALA A 14 0.68 8.03 -5.10
N VAL A 15 0.50 6.71 -5.32
CA VAL A 15 1.47 5.69 -4.89
C VAL A 15 2.83 5.89 -5.55
N GLN A 16 2.88 6.19 -6.86
CA GLN A 16 4.12 6.47 -7.58
C GLN A 16 4.87 7.67 -7.00
N ARG A 17 4.16 8.76 -6.67
CA ARG A 17 4.75 9.92 -6.01
C ARG A 17 5.24 9.57 -4.61
N PHE A 18 4.43 8.86 -3.82
CA PHE A 18 4.80 8.44 -2.47
C PHE A 18 6.07 7.57 -2.48
N VAL A 19 6.15 6.60 -3.39
CA VAL A 19 7.35 5.80 -3.64
C VAL A 19 8.56 6.69 -3.90
N LYS A 20 8.46 7.60 -4.87
CA LYS A 20 9.58 8.44 -5.31
C LYS A 20 10.02 9.47 -4.26
N GLU A 21 9.08 10.08 -3.57
CA GLU A 21 9.31 11.27 -2.74
C GLU A 21 9.41 10.97 -1.24
N ARG A 22 8.84 9.85 -0.78
CA ARG A 22 8.84 9.45 0.64
C ARG A 22 9.61 8.16 0.88
N LEU A 23 9.34 7.10 0.11
CA LEU A 23 9.92 5.77 0.38
C LEU A 23 11.38 5.64 -0.07
N VAL A 24 11.71 5.99 -1.32
CA VAL A 24 13.10 5.93 -1.83
C VAL A 24 14.07 6.75 -0.95
N PRO A 25 13.75 7.99 -0.55
CA PRO A 25 14.65 8.75 0.33
C PRO A 25 14.82 8.15 1.74
N ALA A 26 13.84 7.35 2.19
CA ALA A 26 13.85 6.74 3.53
C ALA A 26 14.55 5.37 3.58
N GLU A 27 15.01 4.82 2.45
CA GLU A 27 15.70 3.52 2.40
C GLU A 27 16.96 3.49 3.27
N ASN A 28 17.75 4.57 3.27
CA ASN A 28 18.95 4.66 4.11
C ASN A 28 18.61 4.65 5.60
N TYR A 29 17.54 5.34 6.02
CA TYR A 29 17.11 5.32 7.42
C TYR A 29 16.70 3.90 7.82
N LEU A 30 15.89 3.26 6.98
CA LEU A 30 15.43 1.89 7.18
C LEU A 30 16.61 0.91 7.31
N GLU A 31 17.62 1.03 6.46
CA GLU A 31 18.82 0.17 6.52
C GLU A 31 19.63 0.42 7.80
N GLU A 32 19.77 1.67 8.24
CA GLU A 32 20.57 2.03 9.42
C GLU A 32 19.86 1.66 10.74
N HIS A 33 18.54 1.77 10.79
CA HIS A 33 17.75 1.65 12.02
C HIS A 33 16.94 0.34 12.10
N ASP A 34 16.96 -0.49 11.06
CA ASP A 34 16.18 -1.74 10.94
C ASP A 34 14.65 -1.52 11.15
N GLU A 35 14.13 -0.33 10.88
CA GLU A 35 12.73 0.02 11.11
C GLU A 35 12.17 0.95 10.03
N VAL A 36 10.87 0.80 9.75
CA VAL A 36 10.14 1.75 8.89
C VAL A 36 9.76 2.97 9.76
N PRO A 37 10.08 4.21 9.33
CA PRO A 37 9.71 5.41 10.06
C PRO A 37 8.22 5.49 10.38
N ALA A 38 7.89 5.83 11.62
CA ALA A 38 6.50 5.88 12.08
C ALA A 38 5.62 6.86 11.28
N ASP A 39 6.18 8.00 10.86
CA ASP A 39 5.49 8.98 10.03
C ASP A 39 5.14 8.41 8.63
N ILE A 40 6.01 7.59 8.05
CA ILE A 40 5.73 6.87 6.80
C ILE A 40 4.60 5.85 7.01
N VAL A 41 4.57 5.15 8.15
CA VAL A 41 3.47 4.24 8.47
C VAL A 41 2.14 4.98 8.62
N GLU A 42 2.13 6.17 9.23
CA GLU A 42 0.93 7.01 9.31
C GLU A 42 0.48 7.47 7.91
N ASP A 43 1.40 7.94 7.05
CA ASP A 43 1.06 8.27 5.65
C ASP A 43 0.41 7.08 4.93
N MET A 44 0.94 5.86 5.11
CA MET A 44 0.38 4.65 4.52
C MET A 44 -1.06 4.36 5.00
N LYS A 45 -1.38 4.67 6.26
CA LYS A 45 -2.75 4.55 6.81
C LYS A 45 -3.67 5.59 6.21
N GLU A 46 -3.23 6.85 6.12
CA GLU A 46 -4.01 7.95 5.55
C GLU A 46 -4.30 7.72 4.05
N MET A 47 -3.35 7.14 3.32
CA MET A 47 -3.53 6.71 1.92
C MET A 47 -4.45 5.48 1.77
N GLY A 48 -4.87 4.84 2.87
CA GLY A 48 -5.73 3.67 2.86
C GLY A 48 -5.04 2.37 2.43
N LEU A 49 -3.71 2.31 2.43
CA LEU A 49 -2.97 1.16 1.91
C LEU A 49 -3.25 -0.14 2.66
N PHE A 50 -3.66 -0.07 3.93
CA PHE A 50 -4.00 -1.25 4.74
C PHE A 50 -5.30 -1.94 4.33
N GLY A 51 -6.11 -1.31 3.48
CA GLY A 51 -7.41 -1.81 3.03
C GLY A 51 -7.53 -1.96 1.52
N LEU A 52 -6.43 -2.06 0.77
CA LEU A 52 -6.44 -2.00 -0.70
C LEU A 52 -7.46 -2.94 -1.35
N THR A 53 -7.47 -4.23 -1.00
CA THR A 53 -8.39 -5.22 -1.58
C THR A 53 -9.59 -5.53 -0.70
N VAL A 54 -9.66 -4.93 0.48
CA VAL A 54 -10.80 -5.09 1.39
C VAL A 54 -12.01 -4.40 0.76
N PRO A 55 -13.19 -5.04 0.70
CA PRO A 55 -14.40 -4.41 0.16
C PRO A 55 -14.80 -3.13 0.92
N GLU A 56 -15.43 -2.19 0.21
CA GLU A 56 -15.88 -0.92 0.78
C GLU A 56 -16.86 -1.09 1.95
N GLU A 57 -17.67 -2.15 1.96
CA GLU A 57 -18.60 -2.45 3.07
C GLU A 57 -17.88 -2.71 4.41
N PHE A 58 -16.61 -3.07 4.35
CA PHE A 58 -15.71 -3.22 5.51
C PHE A 58 -14.73 -2.05 5.68
N GLY A 59 -14.94 -0.95 4.94
CA GLY A 59 -14.11 0.26 4.99
C GLY A 59 -12.82 0.21 4.19
N GLY A 60 -12.68 -0.73 3.24
CA GLY A 60 -11.53 -0.80 2.33
C GLY A 60 -11.74 -0.07 1.00
N ILE A 61 -10.73 -0.14 0.13
CA ILE A 61 -10.72 0.50 -1.19
C ILE A 61 -11.34 -0.40 -2.28
N GLY A 62 -11.37 -1.73 -2.06
CA GLY A 62 -12.01 -2.66 -2.98
C GLY A 62 -11.30 -2.83 -4.33
N LEU A 63 -9.98 -2.69 -4.38
CA LEU A 63 -9.20 -2.95 -5.59
C LEU A 63 -9.39 -4.37 -6.11
N SER A 64 -9.43 -4.51 -7.44
CA SER A 64 -9.29 -5.81 -8.07
C SER A 64 -7.87 -6.36 -7.91
N VAL A 65 -7.69 -7.65 -8.12
CA VAL A 65 -6.37 -8.30 -8.12
C VAL A 65 -5.42 -7.64 -9.14
N SER A 66 -5.90 -7.27 -10.32
CA SER A 66 -5.06 -6.63 -11.35
C SER A 66 -4.64 -5.21 -10.98
N GLN A 67 -5.48 -4.49 -10.24
CA GLN A 67 -5.17 -3.17 -9.69
C GLN A 67 -4.16 -3.27 -8.54
N GLU A 68 -4.36 -4.24 -7.63
CA GLU A 68 -3.43 -4.51 -6.54
C GLU A 68 -2.03 -4.87 -7.05
N VAL A 69 -1.93 -5.69 -8.10
CA VAL A 69 -0.66 -6.04 -8.74
C VAL A 69 0.10 -4.80 -9.23
N GLN A 70 -0.59 -3.81 -9.82
CA GLN A 70 0.04 -2.58 -10.28
C GLN A 70 0.54 -1.70 -9.13
N VAL A 71 -0.23 -1.58 -8.05
CA VAL A 71 0.20 -0.88 -6.83
C VAL A 71 1.43 -1.56 -6.23
N ASN A 72 1.41 -2.90 -6.12
CA ASN A 72 2.55 -3.67 -5.63
C ASN A 72 3.78 -3.55 -6.54
N TYR A 73 3.60 -3.42 -7.87
CA TYR A 73 4.71 -3.22 -8.80
C TYR A 73 5.44 -1.90 -8.55
N GLU A 74 4.69 -0.83 -8.25
CA GLU A 74 5.29 0.46 -7.91
C GLU A 74 6.00 0.44 -6.55
N LEU A 75 5.39 -0.17 -5.54
CA LEU A 75 6.01 -0.32 -4.21
C LEU A 75 7.27 -1.17 -4.25
N GLY A 76 7.32 -2.17 -5.13
CA GLY A 76 8.48 -3.04 -5.36
C GLY A 76 9.69 -2.33 -5.95
N ARG A 77 9.59 -1.04 -6.29
CA ARG A 77 10.73 -0.19 -6.68
C ARG A 77 11.52 0.35 -5.48
N THR A 78 11.10 0.00 -4.27
CA THR A 78 11.75 0.38 -3.00
C THR A 78 12.01 -0.84 -2.14
N ALA A 79 12.68 -0.65 -1.00
CA ALA A 79 12.94 -1.68 -0.02
C ALA A 79 11.66 -2.45 0.35
N ALA A 80 11.76 -3.78 0.28
CA ALA A 80 10.62 -4.67 0.48
C ALA A 80 9.94 -4.52 1.86
N ALA A 81 10.65 -3.96 2.84
CA ALA A 81 10.11 -3.68 4.16
C ALA A 81 8.88 -2.77 4.10
N PHE A 82 8.90 -1.71 3.27
CA PHE A 82 7.78 -0.76 3.16
C PHE A 82 6.48 -1.43 2.72
N ARG A 83 6.53 -2.27 1.68
CA ARG A 83 5.38 -3.07 1.25
C ARG A 83 4.95 -4.06 2.33
N SER A 84 5.90 -4.61 3.08
CA SER A 84 5.63 -5.65 4.07
C SER A 84 4.87 -5.12 5.30
N VAL A 85 4.95 -3.81 5.60
CA VAL A 85 4.21 -3.15 6.69
C VAL A 85 2.71 -3.48 6.67
N PHE A 86 2.10 -3.44 5.49
CA PHE A 86 0.66 -3.70 5.34
C PHE A 86 0.35 -4.98 4.54
N GLY A 87 1.32 -5.56 3.83
CA GLY A 87 1.10 -6.71 2.96
C GLY A 87 0.49 -7.92 3.67
N THR A 88 0.93 -8.22 4.89
CA THR A 88 0.37 -9.32 5.71
C THR A 88 -1.06 -9.03 6.18
N ASN A 89 -1.36 -7.77 6.51
CA ASN A 89 -2.71 -7.36 6.91
C ASN A 89 -3.72 -7.66 5.80
N ILE A 90 -3.36 -7.35 4.56
CA ILE A 90 -4.23 -7.53 3.41
C ILE A 90 -4.27 -9.00 2.98
N GLY A 91 -3.10 -9.62 2.77
CA GLY A 91 -3.03 -10.95 2.17
C GLY A 91 -3.42 -12.10 3.10
N ILE A 92 -3.33 -11.92 4.42
CA ILE A 92 -3.58 -12.99 5.41
C ILE A 92 -4.59 -12.54 6.46
N GLY A 93 -4.36 -11.38 7.10
CA GLY A 93 -5.19 -10.91 8.21
C GLY A 93 -6.65 -10.67 7.80
N SER A 94 -6.86 -9.91 6.73
CA SER A 94 -8.20 -9.55 6.24
C SER A 94 -9.01 -10.77 5.78
N GLN A 95 -8.34 -11.83 5.34
CA GLN A 95 -9.02 -13.05 4.87
C GLN A 95 -9.86 -13.70 5.96
N GLY A 96 -9.53 -13.50 7.25
CA GLY A 96 -10.36 -13.97 8.35
C GLY A 96 -11.72 -13.27 8.51
N ILE A 97 -11.93 -12.14 7.82
CA ILE A 97 -13.21 -11.42 7.77
C ILE A 97 -13.96 -11.72 6.46
N LEU A 98 -13.22 -12.03 5.39
CA LEU A 98 -13.78 -12.21 4.04
C LEU A 98 -14.19 -13.66 3.72
N MET A 99 -13.71 -14.65 4.50
CA MET A 99 -14.02 -16.08 4.37
C MET A 99 -14.91 -16.57 5.50
#